data_AF-A0ABD0W8Y8-F1
#
_entry.id   AF-A0ABD0W8Y8-F1
#
_cell.length_a   1.000
_cell.length_b   1.000
_cell.length_c   1.000
_cell.angle_alpha   90.00
_cell.angle_beta   90.00
_cell.angle_gamma   90.00
#
_symmetry.space_group_name_H-M   'P 1'
#
loop_
_entity.id
_entity.type
_entity.pdbx_description
1 polymer ?
#
loop_
_entity_poly.entity_id
_entity_poly.type
_entity_poly.pdbx_seq_one_letter_code
_entity_poly.pdbx_strand_id
1 'polypeptide(L)' 'MRGKMWIQRDSQCHKALVDIVLNKRWQKDVHKYLRFRSTADLESFHNHILMYASKRYAFSPPVYEARILLAALDYNFHRN' A
#
# COMPACT_ATOMS: atom_id res chain seq x y z
N MET A 1 -6.36 -35.64 4.09
CA MET A 1 -6.14 -35.00 2.78
C MET A 1 -7.50 -34.56 2.23
N ARG A 2 -7.87 -33.27 2.37
CA ARG A 2 -9.14 -32.76 1.81
C ARG A 2 -8.98 -32.68 0.29
N GLY A 3 -9.68 -33.54 -0.45
CA GLY A 3 -9.66 -33.55 -1.91
C GLY A 3 -10.07 -32.19 -2.45
N LYS A 4 -9.19 -31.55 -3.23
CA LYS A 4 -9.54 -30.33 -3.96
C LYS A 4 -10.65 -30.70 -4.94
N MET A 5 -11.86 -30.27 -4.64
CA MET A 5 -13.00 -30.42 -5.54
C MET A 5 -12.77 -29.47 -6.72
N TRP A 6 -12.40 -30.03 -7.87
CA TRP A 6 -12.19 -29.25 -9.08
C TRP A 6 -13.52 -28.68 -9.55
N ILE A 7 -13.49 -27.43 -10.02
CA ILE A 7 -14.66 -26.81 -10.64
C ILE A 7 -14.98 -27.62 -11.91
N GLN A 8 -16.17 -28.20 -11.98
CA GLN A 8 -16.59 -28.92 -13.18
C GLN A 8 -16.78 -27.96 -14.35
N ARG A 9 -16.34 -28.39 -15.53
CA ARG A 9 -16.50 -27.63 -16.78
C ARG A 9 -17.98 -27.37 -17.02
N ASP A 10 -18.30 -26.15 -17.43
CA ASP A 10 -19.67 -25.66 -17.69
C ASP A 10 -20.63 -25.63 -16.49
N SER A 11 -20.14 -25.93 -15.27
CA SER A 11 -20.87 -25.64 -14.05
C SER A 11 -21.16 -24.14 -13.92
N GLN A 12 -22.16 -23.77 -13.13
CA GLN A 12 -22.48 -22.36 -12.85
C GLN A 12 -21.27 -21.60 -12.31
N CYS A 13 -20.48 -22.24 -11.43
CA CYS A 13 -19.25 -21.67 -10.89
C CYS A 13 -18.17 -21.48 -11.97
N HIS A 14 -18.03 -22.43 -12.92
CA HIS A 14 -17.12 -22.29 -14.06
C HIS A 14 -17.50 -21.10 -14.93
N LYS A 15 -18.78 -20.97 -15.29
CA LYS A 15 -19.27 -19.87 -16.12
C LYS A 15 -19.09 -18.51 -15.45
N ALA A 16 -19.38 -18.41 -14.15
CA ALA A 16 -19.17 -17.18 -13.39
C ALA A 16 -17.68 -16.80 -13.31
N LEU A 17 -16.80 -17.77 -13.07
CA LEU A 17 -15.35 -17.54 -13.06
C LEU A 17 -14.87 -17.06 -14.43
N VAL A 18 -15.31 -17.72 -15.51
CA VAL A 18 -14.96 -17.36 -16.89
C VAL A 18 -15.43 -15.94 -17.20
N ASP A 19 -16.64 -15.56 -16.81
CA ASP A 19 -17.17 -14.21 -17.03
C ASP A 19 -16.32 -13.13 -16.34
N ILE A 20 -15.92 -13.38 -15.09
CA ILE A 20 -15.05 -12.46 -14.33
C ILE A 20 -13.65 -12.36 -14.97
N VAL A 21 -13.03 -13.50 -15.27
CA VAL A 21 -11.66 -13.54 -15.81
C VAL A 21 -11.60 -12.98 -17.23
N LEU A 22 -12.59 -13.28 -18.06
CA LEU A 22 -12.68 -12.81 -19.46
C LEU A 22 -13.25 -11.39 -19.58
N ASN A 23 -13.64 -10.75 -18.48
CA ASN A 23 -14.08 -9.36 -18.50
C ASN A 23 -12.96 -8.44 -19.00
N LYS A 24 -13.20 -7.77 -20.14
CA LYS A 24 -12.20 -6.90 -20.79
C LYS A 24 -11.77 -5.72 -19.91
N ARG A 25 -12.69 -5.18 -19.11
CA ARG A 25 -12.39 -4.08 -18.17
C ARG A 25 -11.50 -4.58 -17.03
N TRP A 26 -11.82 -5.74 -16.47
CA TRP A 26 -10.99 -6.40 -15.47
C TRP A 26 -9.57 -6.68 -15.97
N GLN A 27 -9.40 -7.27 -17.16
CA GLN A 27 -8.09 -7.53 -17.74
C GLN A 27 -7.28 -6.23 -17.96
N LYS A 28 -7.95 -5.13 -18.31
CA LYS A 28 -7.30 -3.83 -18.41
C LYS A 28 -6.88 -3.28 -17.05
N ASP A 29 -7.60 -3.55 -15.98
CA ASP A 29 -7.33 -2.96 -14.66
C ASP A 29 -6.50 -3.85 -13.73
N VAL A 30 -6.45 -5.17 -13.96
CA VAL A 30 -5.81 -6.15 -13.05
C VAL A 30 -4.35 -5.83 -12.76
N HIS A 31 -3.60 -5.36 -13.77
CA HIS A 31 -2.18 -5.01 -13.61
C HIS A 31 -1.94 -3.85 -12.63
N LYS A 32 -2.94 -2.99 -12.41
CA LYS A 32 -2.87 -1.91 -11.40
C LYS A 32 -2.88 -2.48 -9.99
N TYR A 33 -3.60 -3.57 -9.77
CA TYR A 33 -3.72 -4.24 -8.48
C TYR A 33 -2.59 -5.23 -8.22
N LEU A 34 -1.96 -5.78 -9.27
CA LEU A 34 -0.81 -6.68 -9.14
C LEU A 34 0.42 -5.99 -8.56
N ARG A 35 0.54 -4.67 -8.73
CA ARG A 35 1.61 -3.89 -8.12
C ARG A 35 1.17 -3.40 -6.74
N PHE A 36 1.08 -4.32 -5.79
CA PHE A 36 0.91 -3.96 -4.39
C PHE A 36 2.13 -3.12 -3.96
N ARG A 37 1.95 -1.81 -3.87
CA ARG A 37 2.96 -0.90 -3.30
C ARG A 37 2.59 -0.78 -1.84
N SER A 38 3.34 -1.49 -0.99
CA SER A 38 3.23 -1.27 0.45
C SER A 38 3.56 0.19 0.74
N THR A 39 2.66 0.87 1.44
CA THR A 39 2.89 2.22 1.97
C THR A 39 3.63 2.18 3.30
N ALA A 40 4.01 1.00 3.80
CA ALA A 40 4.64 0.82 5.10
C ALA A 40 5.91 1.68 5.28
N ASP A 41 6.73 1.81 4.23
CA ASP A 41 7.94 2.65 4.30
C ASP A 41 7.60 4.14 4.43
N LEU A 42 6.59 4.60 3.68
CA LEU A 42 6.12 5.98 3.72
C LEU A 42 5.44 6.30 5.06
N GLU A 43 4.64 5.36 5.56
CA GLU A 43 3.97 5.46 6.86
C GLU A 43 4.99 5.47 8.00
N SER A 44 6.02 4.63 7.94
CA SER A 44 7.11 4.61 8.91
C SER A 44 7.86 5.94 8.92
N PHE A 45 8.18 6.48 7.74
CA PHE A 45 8.80 7.79 7.63
C PHE A 45 7.91 8.92 8.18
N HIS A 46 6.62 8.91 7.85
CA HIS A 46 5.66 9.90 8.37
C HIS A 46 5.56 9.84 9.90
N ASN A 47 5.51 8.64 10.47
CA ASN A 47 5.50 8.46 11.93
C ASN A 47 6.76 9.03 12.58
N HIS A 48 7.92 8.88 11.91
CA HIS A 48 9.18 9.48 12.37
C HIS A 48 9.11 11.00 12.36
N ILE A 49 8.60 11.62 11.29
CA ILE A 49 8.36 13.07 11.24
C ILE A 49 7.47 13.53 12.39
N LEU A 50 6.42 12.79 12.73
CA LEU A 50 5.49 13.16 13.80
C LEU A 50 6.12 13.18 15.20
N MET A 51 7.21 12.44 15.43
CA MET A 51 7.98 12.55 16.68
C MET A 51 8.63 13.93 16.83
N TYR A 52 9.09 14.53 15.72
CA TYR A 52 9.76 15.83 15.72
C TYR A 52 8.79 17.00 15.49
N ALA A 53 7.74 16.79 14.72
CA ALA A 53 6.76 17.81 14.31
C ALA A 53 5.32 17.32 14.52
N SER A 54 4.95 17.13 15.78
CA SER A 54 3.60 16.67 16.16
C SER A 54 2.50 17.64 15.73
N LYS A 55 1.41 17.10 15.15
CA LYS A 55 0.23 17.85 14.70
C LYS A 55 -0.50 18.61 15.82
N ARG A 56 -0.19 18.34 17.09
CA ARG A 56 -0.82 18.96 18.26
C ARG A 56 -0.28 20.36 18.57
N TYR A 57 0.85 20.73 17.98
CA TYR A 57 1.50 22.01 18.23
C TYR A 57 1.53 22.84 16.96
N ALA A 58 1.31 24.15 17.10
CA ALA A 58 1.54 25.09 16.02
C ALA A 58 3.03 25.44 15.95
N PHE A 59 3.59 25.40 14.75
CA PHE A 59 4.97 25.79 14.48
C PHE A 59 4.98 26.94 13.48
N SER A 60 5.93 27.86 13.62
CA SER A 60 6.21 28.78 12.52
C SER A 60 6.85 28.01 11.35
N PRO A 61 6.66 28.46 10.09
CA PRO A 61 7.22 27.79 8.93
C PRO A 61 8.70 27.39 9.03
N PRO A 62 9.63 28.28 9.46
CA PRO A 62 11.05 27.90 9.55
C PRO A 62 11.33 26.85 10.63
N VAL A 63 10.59 26.85 11.74
CA VAL A 63 10.76 25.87 12.82
C VAL A 63 10.25 24.50 12.38
N TYR A 64 9.13 24.46 11.66
CA TYR A 64 8.58 23.23 11.11
C TYR A 64 9.52 22.61 10.09
N GLU A 65 10.08 23.42 9.19
CA GLU A 65 11.03 22.97 8.17
C GLU A 65 12.29 22.37 8.79
N ALA A 66 12.92 23.08 9.74
CA ALA A 66 14.09 22.58 10.44
C ALA A 66 13.84 21.23 11.14
N ARG A 67 12.66 21.05 11.75
CA ARG A 67 12.26 19.80 12.41
C ARG A 67 12.05 18.65 11.42
N ILE A 68 11.45 18.92 10.26
CA ILE A 68 11.30 17.91 9.20
C ILE A 68 12.67 17.48 8.68
N LEU A 69 13.56 18.44 8.40
CA LEU A 69 14.90 18.14 7.89
C LEU A 69 15.68 17.28 8.90
N LEU A 70 15.61 17.62 10.19
CA LEU A 70 16.22 16.83 11.24
C LEU A 70 15.63 15.41 11.31
N ALA A 71 14.31 15.26 11.26
CA ALA A 71 13.65 13.96 11.24
C ALA A 71 14.07 13.12 10.03
N ALA A 72 14.26 13.74 8.86
CA ALA A 72 14.72 13.06 7.66
C ALA A 72 16.16 12.57 7.77
N LEU A 73 17.06 13.41 8.31
CA LEU A 73 18.45 13.01 8.57
C LEU A 73 18.51 11.83 9.56
N ASP A 74 17.77 11.92 10.65
CA ASP A 74 17.71 10.91 11.70
C ASP A 74 17.14 9.58 11.19
N TYR A 75 16.03 9.63 10.43
CA TYR A 75 15.45 8.44 9.81
C TYR A 75 16.41 7.77 8.82
N ASN A 76 17.11 8.56 7.99
CA ASN A 76 18.07 8.03 7.03
C ASN A 76 19.30 7.41 7.72
N PHE A 77 19.74 7.97 8.85
CA PHE A 77 20.84 7.42 9.64
C PHE A 77 20.50 6.05 10.24
N HIS A 78 19.26 5.86 10.71
CA HIS A 78 18.81 4.62 11.36
C HIS A 78 18.31 3.53 10.38
N ARG A 79 18.10 3.86 9.11
CA ARG A 79 17.57 2.94 8.08
C ARG A 79 18.67 2.19 7.31
N ASN A 80 19.92 2.65 7.37
CA ASN A 80 21.10 2.00 6.78
C ASN A 80 21.81 1.11 7.79
#